data_AF-K5W4G9-F1
#
_entry.id   AF-K5W4G9-F1
#
_cell.length_a   1.000
_cell.length_b   1.000
_cell.length_c   1.000
_cell.angle_alpha   90.00
_cell.angle_beta   90.00
_cell.angle_gamma   90.00
#
_symmetry.space_group_name_H-M   'P 1'
#
loop_
_entity.id
_entity.type
_entity.pdbx_description
1 polymer ?
#
loop_
_entity_poly.entity_id
_entity_poly.type
_entity_poly.pdbx_seq_one_letter_code
_entity_poly.pdbx_strand_id
1 'polypeptide(L)' 'FPPELFDSVIDHLHDDKAALHKCSLVCKDWVPSSTFHLFSTFSWPPCHHMWH' A
#
# COMPACT_ATOMS: atom_id res chain seq x y z
N PHE A 1 -9.05 13.22 -13.88
CA PHE A 1 -9.81 13.14 -12.61
C PHE A 1 -8.95 13.77 -11.51
N PRO A 2 -9.54 14.41 -10.48
CA PRO A 2 -8.76 14.99 -9.39
C PRO A 2 -8.03 13.90 -8.58
N PRO A 3 -6.69 14.03 -8.37
CA PRO A 3 -5.91 13.07 -7.59
C PRO A 3 -6.39 12.94 -6.14
N GLU A 4 -6.86 14.05 -5.54
CA GLU A 4 -7.22 14.11 -4.11
C GLU A 4 -8.34 13.14 -3.72
N LEU A 5 -9.26 12.84 -4.65
CA LEU A 5 -10.35 11.90 -4.42
C LEU A 5 -9.83 10.47 -4.24
N PHE A 6 -8.92 10.04 -5.12
CA PHE A 6 -8.38 8.68 -5.07
C PHE A 6 -7.34 8.54 -3.97
N ASP A 7 -6.57 9.60 -3.70
CA ASP A 7 -5.66 9.64 -2.56
C ASP A 7 -6.42 9.44 -1.25
N SER A 8 -7.57 10.10 -1.06
CA SER A 8 -8.39 9.89 0.13
C SER A 8 -8.90 8.43 0.22
N VAL A 9 -9.32 7.82 -0.89
CA VAL A 9 -9.76 6.41 -0.91
C VAL A 9 -8.60 5.47 -0.56
N ILE A 10 -7.42 5.70 -1.14
CA ILE A 10 -6.22 4.90 -0.90
C ILE A 10 -5.73 5.06 0.54
N ASP A 11 -5.80 6.28 1.09
CA ASP A 11 -5.51 6.57 2.50
C ASP A 11 -6.43 5.76 3.42
N HIS A 12 -7.73 5.63 3.13
CA HIS A 12 -8.63 4.79 3.93
C HIS A 12 -8.30 3.29 3.85
N LEU A 13 -7.58 2.85 2.81
CA LEU A 13 -7.20 1.46 2.58
C LEU A 13 -5.79 1.12 3.12
N HIS A 14 -5.14 2.03 3.85
CA HIS A 14 -3.78 1.86 4.36
C HIS A 14 -3.53 0.55 5.12
N ASP A 15 -4.54 0.04 5.83
CA ASP A 15 -4.46 -1.23 6.58
C ASP A 15 -4.67 -2.49 5.72
N ASP A 16 -5.31 -2.37 4.56
CA ASP A 16 -5.61 -3.49 3.66
C ASP A 16 -4.63 -3.55 2.49
N LYS A 17 -3.50 -4.25 2.72
CA LYS A 17 -2.46 -4.49 1.70
C LYS A 17 -2.99 -5.19 0.44
N ALA A 18 -4.00 -6.05 0.57
CA ALA A 18 -4.57 -6.76 -0.57
C ALA A 18 -5.41 -5.81 -1.44
N ALA A 19 -6.14 -4.88 -0.82
CA ALA A 19 -6.83 -3.80 -1.52
C ALA A 19 -5.83 -2.84 -2.19
N LEU A 20 -4.78 -2.40 -1.48
CA LEU A 20 -3.73 -1.53 -2.03
C LEU A 20 -3.03 -2.16 -3.24
N HIS A 21 -2.77 -3.47 -3.21
CA HIS A 21 -2.19 -4.19 -4.36
C HIS A 21 -3.15 -4.25 -5.55
N LYS A 22 -4.47 -4.27 -5.34
CA LYS A 22 -5.42 -4.17 -6.44
C LYS A 22 -5.46 -2.75 -7.00
N CYS A 23 -5.42 -1.73 -6.14
CA CYS A 23 -5.37 -0.32 -6.53
C CYS A 23 -4.16 0.02 -7.41
N SER A 24 -2.98 -0.55 -7.11
CA SER A 24 -1.78 -0.35 -7.93
C SER A 24 -1.88 -0.96 -9.35
N LEU A 25 -2.83 -1.87 -9.58
CA LEU A 25 -3.07 -2.50 -10.88
C LEU A 25 -4.17 -1.80 -11.70
N VAL A 26 -4.93 -0.86 -11.11
CA VAL A 26 -6.03 -0.16 -11.79
C VAL A 26 -5.49 0.79 -12.86
N CYS A 27 -4.58 1.69 -12.49
CA CYS A 27 -3.95 2.64 -13.41
C CYS A 27 -2.64 3.18 -12.86
N LYS A 28 -1.83 3.79 -13.74
CA LYS A 28 -0.51 4.35 -13.39
C LYS A 28 -0.60 5.47 -12.35
N ASP A 29 -1.70 6.23 -12.34
CA ASP A 29 -1.89 7.35 -11.42
C ASP A 29 -2.12 6.89 -9.97
N TRP A 30 -2.59 5.66 -9.75
CA TRP A 30 -2.84 5.10 -8.42
C TRP A 30 -1.62 4.37 -7.86
N VAL A 31 -0.61 4.10 -8.70
CA VAL A 31 0.62 3.42 -8.30
C VAL A 31 1.37 4.20 -7.22
N PRO A 32 1.63 5.52 -7.33
CA PRO A 32 2.42 6.25 -6.34
C PRO A 32 1.80 6.16 -4.94
N SER A 33 0.50 6.44 -4.82
CA SER A 33 -0.22 6.45 -3.55
C SER A 33 -0.36 5.03 -2.98
N SER A 34 -0.75 4.03 -3.80
CA SER A 34 -0.87 2.64 -3.33
C SER A 34 0.46 2.05 -2.87
N THR A 35 1.54 2.36 -3.60
CA THR A 35 2.91 1.91 -3.31
C THR A 35 3.41 2.54 -2.01
N PHE A 36 3.14 3.84 -1.78
CA PHE A 36 3.50 4.50 -0.54
C PHE A 36 2.99 3.75 0.71
N HIS A 37 1.72 3.34 0.71
CA HIS A 37 1.16 2.55 1.83
C HIS A 37 1.64 1.09 1.85
N LEU A 38 1.84 0.46 0.68
CA LEU A 38 2.39 -0.90 0.59
C LEU A 38 3.79 -1.01 1.20
N PHE A 39 4.64 0.00 0.97
CA PHE A 39 6.02 0.04 1.46
C PHE A 39 6.18 0.81 2.79
N SER A 40 5.11 1.40 3.31
CA SER A 40 5.06 2.04 4.63
C SER A 40 5.34 1.05 5.77
N THR A 41 4.99 -0.23 5.59
CA THR A 41 5.15 -1.27 6.62
C THR A 41 6.37 -2.14 6.34
N PHE A 42 7.56 -1.55 6.54
CA PHE A 42 8.82 -2.30 6.55
C PHE A 42 9.12 -2.78 7.97
N SER A 43 8.82 -4.04 8.26
CA SER A 43 9.21 -4.68 9.53
C SER A 43 10.62 -5.26 9.40
N TRP A 44 11.61 -4.60 10.02
CA TRP A 44 12.95 -5.15 10.24
C TRP A 44 13.20 -5.31 11.75
N PRO A 45 13.71 -6.44 12.24
CA PRO A 45 14.19 -7.61 11.48
C PRO A 45 13.04 -8.37 10.78
N PRO A 46 13.29 -9.01 9.62
CA PRO A 46 12.34 -10.00 9.10
C PRO A 46 12.12 -11.02 10.22
N CYS A 47 10.86 -11.39 10.48
CA CYS A 47 10.44 -12.23 11.60
C CYS A 47 11.59 -13.11 12.14
N HIS A 48 12.02 -12.79 13.36
CA HIS A 48 13.11 -13.45 14.10
C HIS A 48 12.72 -14.89 14.51
N HIS A 49 12.16 -15.67 13.57
CA HIS A 49 11.57 -16.98 13.79
C HIS A 49 12.15 -18.02 12.83
N MET A 50 13.48 -18.12 12.82
CA MET A 50 14.20 -19.36 12.53
C MET A 50 15.38 -19.48 13.50
N TRP A 51 15.08 -19.45 14.80
CA TRP A 51 15.96 -20.02 15.82
C TRP A 51 15.24 -21.24 16.38
N HIS A 52 15.42 -22.38 15.71
CA HIS A 52 15.39 -23.73 16.28
C HIS A 52 16.20 -24.65 15.37
#